data_AF-A0A9X2BDY5-F1
#
_entry.id   AF-A0A9X2BDY5-F1
#
_cell.length_a   1.000
_cell.length_b   1.000
_cell.length_c   1.000
_cell.angle_alpha   90.00
_cell.angle_beta   90.00
_cell.angle_gamma   90.00
#
_symmetry.space_group_name_H-M   'P 1'
#
loop_
_entity.id
_entity.type
_entity.pdbx_description
1 polymer ?
#
loop_
_entity_poly.entity_id
_entity_poly.type
_entity_poly.pdbx_seq_one_letter_code
_entity_poly.pdbx_strand_id
1 'polypeptide(L)'
;MPLDYTHQLTLLRDILQDHHTDCKGTPQECAQLERLATRLMQHGSLNNEIKDVLGLINTYSHDGSTHENLEEHITNHKPHIENWLNTIQPIQIS
;
A
#
# COMPACT_ATOMS: atom_id res chain seq x y z
N MET A 1 -3.12 22.19 -6.67
CA MET A 1 -2.50 21.24 -7.61
C MET A 1 -3.29 19.96 -7.54
N PRO A 2 -3.73 19.35 -8.65
CA PRO A 2 -4.30 18.01 -8.59
C PRO A 2 -3.25 17.09 -7.96
N LEU A 3 -3.64 16.28 -6.97
CA LEU A 3 -2.78 15.22 -6.45
C LEU A 3 -2.57 14.22 -7.59
N ASP A 4 -1.47 14.41 -8.31
CA ASP A 4 -1.04 13.52 -9.38
C ASP A 4 -0.96 12.09 -8.83
N TYR A 5 -1.49 11.11 -9.55
CA TYR A 5 -1.57 9.73 -9.09
C TYR A 5 -0.18 9.19 -8.71
N THR A 6 0.90 9.72 -9.30
CA THR A 6 2.28 9.44 -8.91
C THR A 6 2.55 9.78 -7.45
N HIS A 7 2.10 10.94 -6.94
CA HIS A 7 2.27 11.30 -5.52
C HIS A 7 1.51 10.36 -4.59
N GLN A 8 0.32 9.92 -5.00
CA GLN A 8 -0.49 8.99 -4.21
C GLN A 8 0.17 7.60 -4.15
N LEU A 9 0.77 7.17 -5.27
CA LEU A 9 1.52 5.93 -5.35
C LEU A 9 2.80 5.97 -4.52
N THR A 10 3.54 7.09 -4.56
CA THR A 10 4.71 7.32 -3.69
C THR A 10 4.33 7.24 -2.22
N LEU A 11 3.29 7.96 -1.80
CA LEU A 11 2.85 7.95 -0.40
C LEU A 11 2.40 6.55 0.05
N LEU A 12 1.68 5.81 -0.78
CA LEU A 12 1.29 4.43 -0.49
C LEU A 12 2.53 3.53 -0.32
N ARG A 13 3.53 3.70 -1.18
CA ARG A 13 4.78 2.95 -1.11
C ARG A 13 5.56 3.27 0.18
N ASP A 14 5.65 4.54 0.56
CA ASP A 14 6.38 4.96 1.75
C ASP A 14 5.81 4.31 3.01
N ILE A 15 4.48 4.30 3.17
CA ILE A 15 3.82 3.67 4.33
C ILE A 15 4.04 2.15 4.33
N LEU A 16 3.95 1.49 3.16
CA LEU A 16 4.27 0.05 3.06
C LEU A 16 5.74 -0.23 3.39
N GLN A 17 6.64 0.66 3.01
CA GLN A 17 8.07 0.53 3.32
C GLN A 17 8.31 0.65 4.84
N ASP A 18 7.58 1.52 5.52
CA ASP A 18 7.64 1.65 6.98
C ASP A 18 7.12 0.37 7.66
N HIS A 19 5.96 -0.14 7.23
CA HIS A 19 5.43 -1.43 7.70
C HIS A 19 6.44 -2.57 7.50
N HIS A 20 7.13 -2.61 6.36
CA HIS A 20 8.14 -3.64 6.09
C HIS A 20 9.41 -3.49 6.93
N THR A 21 9.90 -2.26 7.11
CA THR A 21 11.17 -1.97 7.78
C THR A 21 11.06 -2.20 9.28
N ASP A 22 10.03 -1.62 9.90
CA ASP A 22 9.89 -1.60 11.35
C ASP A 22 9.03 -2.76 11.88
N CYS A 23 8.38 -3.53 10.98
CA CYS A 23 7.36 -4.54 11.32
C CYS A 23 6.21 -3.95 12.17
N LYS A 24 5.98 -2.64 12.05
CA LYS A 24 5.07 -1.86 12.88
C LYS A 24 4.26 -0.92 12.02
N GLY A 25 3.12 -0.52 12.57
CA GLY A 25 2.21 0.40 11.95
C GLY A 25 1.06 0.70 12.90
N THR A 26 0.15 1.54 12.43
CA THR A 26 -1.02 1.98 13.18
C THR A 26 -2.30 1.71 12.39
N PRO A 27 -3.46 1.56 13.06
CA PRO A 27 -4.74 1.47 12.39
C PRO A 27 -5.02 2.65 11.43
N GLN A 28 -4.43 3.82 11.72
CA GLN A 28 -4.55 5.03 10.89
C GLN A 28 -3.76 4.89 9.58
N GLU A 29 -2.56 4.33 9.62
CA GLU A 29 -1.76 4.01 8.44
C GLU A 29 -2.45 2.95 7.57
N CYS A 30 -3.03 1.92 8.19
CA CYS A 30 -3.87 0.95 7.49
C CYS A 30 -5.05 1.63 6.78
N ALA A 31 -5.84 2.46 7.48
CA ALA A 31 -6.94 3.20 6.84
C ALA A 31 -6.46 4.13 5.72
N GLN A 32 -5.27 4.72 5.85
CA GLN A 32 -4.66 5.55 4.82
C GLN A 32 -4.26 4.74 3.59
N LEU A 33 -3.63 3.57 3.77
CA LEU A 33 -3.29 2.65 2.69
C LEU A 33 -4.55 2.18 1.94
N GLU A 34 -5.61 1.81 2.66
CA GLU A 34 -6.89 1.38 2.09
C GLU A 34 -7.48 2.48 1.18
N ARG A 35 -7.50 3.72 1.67
CA ARG A 35 -8.00 4.89 0.93
C ARG A 35 -7.16 5.19 -0.31
N LEU A 36 -5.83 5.12 -0.18
CA LEU A 36 -4.92 5.36 -1.30
C LEU A 36 -5.08 4.29 -2.38
N ALA A 37 -5.11 3.01 -1.98
CA ALA A 37 -5.32 1.88 -2.88
C ALA A 37 -6.65 2.00 -3.63
N THR A 38 -7.75 2.28 -2.92
CA THR A 38 -9.08 2.48 -3.54
C THR A 38 -9.07 3.60 -4.58
N ARG A 39 -8.46 4.75 -4.25
CA ARG A 39 -8.41 5.89 -5.15
C ARG A 39 -7.54 5.61 -6.38
N LEU A 40 -6.41 4.93 -6.19
CA LEU A 40 -5.50 4.55 -7.27
C LEU A 40 -6.14 3.51 -8.22
N MET A 41 -6.88 2.53 -7.69
CA MET A 41 -7.61 1.56 -8.53
C MET A 41 -8.65 2.20 -9.45
N GLN A 42 -9.29 3.29 -9.00
CA GLN A 42 -10.23 4.07 -9.80
C GLN A 42 -9.54 4.89 -10.90
N HIS A 43 -8.21 5.02 -10.86
CA HIS A 43 -7.44 5.73 -11.89
C HIS A 43 -7.26 4.84 -13.12
N GLY A 44 -7.95 5.19 -14.22
CA GLY A 44 -8.06 4.36 -15.42
C GLY A 44 -6.73 3.99 -16.09
N SER A 45 -5.68 4.81 -15.92
CA SER A 45 -4.41 4.71 -16.63
C SER A 45 -3.37 3.75 -16.01
N LEU A 46 -3.68 3.08 -14.89
CA LEU A 46 -2.74 2.14 -14.26
C LEU A 46 -2.75 0.77 -14.96
N ASN A 47 -1.56 0.14 -15.03
CA ASN A 47 -1.38 -1.23 -15.49
C ASN A 47 -2.21 -2.21 -14.63
N ASN A 48 -2.74 -3.27 -15.24
CA ASN A 48 -3.52 -4.31 -14.56
C ASN A 48 -2.73 -4.96 -13.42
N GLU A 49 -1.45 -5.24 -13.60
CA GLU A 49 -0.60 -5.82 -12.53
C GLU A 49 -0.53 -4.91 -11.29
N ILE A 50 -0.44 -3.59 -11.50
CA ILE A 50 -0.47 -2.61 -10.41
C ILE A 50 -1.86 -2.59 -9.76
N LYS A 51 -2.94 -2.66 -10.55
CA LYS A 51 -4.31 -2.71 -10.02
C LYS A 51 -4.56 -3.96 -9.17
N ASP A 52 -4.04 -5.10 -9.58
CA ASP A 52 -4.12 -6.35 -8.81
C ASP A 52 -3.41 -6.20 -7.45
N VAL A 53 -2.19 -5.67 -7.45
CA VAL A 53 -1.45 -5.40 -6.20
C VAL A 53 -2.15 -4.37 -5.32
N LEU A 54 -2.72 -3.31 -5.90
CA LEU A 54 -3.51 -2.33 -5.14
C LEU A 54 -4.74 -2.98 -4.50
N GLY A 55 -5.38 -3.95 -5.17
CA GLY A 55 -6.46 -4.75 -4.58
C GLY A 55 -6.00 -5.56 -3.36
N LEU A 56 -4.83 -6.20 -3.45
CA LEU A 56 -4.25 -6.95 -2.32
C LEU A 56 -3.89 -6.03 -1.15
N ILE A 57 -3.31 -4.86 -1.43
CA ILE A 57 -2.99 -3.86 -0.41
C ILE A 57 -4.27 -3.33 0.24
N ASN A 58 -5.33 -3.10 -0.54
CA ASN A 58 -6.61 -2.66 -0.01
C ASN A 58 -7.14 -3.66 1.03
N THR A 59 -7.18 -4.96 0.69
CA THR A 59 -7.61 -6.01 1.63
C THR A 59 -6.71 -6.08 2.87
N TYR A 60 -5.39 -6.14 2.68
CA TYR A 60 -4.42 -6.16 3.79
C TYR A 60 -4.61 -4.99 4.75
N SER A 61 -4.89 -3.81 4.20
CA SER A 61 -5.05 -2.57 4.95
C SER A 61 -6.38 -2.55 5.70
N HIS A 62 -7.46 -3.02 5.06
CA HIS A 62 -8.76 -3.16 5.68
C HIS A 62 -8.68 -4.08 6.91
N ASP A 63 -8.12 -5.28 6.72
CA ASP A 63 -7.95 -6.26 7.79
C ASP A 63 -7.06 -5.71 8.92
N GLY A 64 -5.94 -5.08 8.56
CA GLY A 64 -5.01 -4.48 9.51
C GLY A 64 -5.61 -3.33 10.33
N SER A 65 -6.55 -2.56 9.78
CA SER A 65 -7.16 -1.42 10.47
C SER A 65 -7.99 -1.82 11.70
N THR A 66 -8.44 -3.07 11.76
CA THR A 66 -9.27 -3.60 12.85
C THR A 66 -8.62 -4.78 13.58
N HIS A 67 -7.42 -5.20 13.16
CA HIS A 67 -6.73 -6.34 13.73
C HIS A 67 -6.29 -6.05 15.18
N GLU A 68 -6.59 -6.97 16.10
CA GLU A 68 -6.25 -6.82 17.52
C GLU A 68 -4.73 -6.75 17.76
N ASN A 69 -3.96 -7.47 16.95
CA ASN A 69 -2.50 -7.50 17.00
C ASN A 69 -1.89 -7.08 15.64
N LEU A 70 -1.77 -5.78 15.41
CA LEU A 70 -1.31 -5.25 14.12
C LEU A 70 0.15 -5.62 13.81
N GLU A 71 1.02 -5.70 14.81
CA GLU A 71 2.43 -6.09 14.61
C GLU A 71 2.55 -7.52 14.08
N GLU A 72 1.73 -8.45 14.59
CA GLU A 72 1.65 -9.82 14.07
C GLU A 72 1.09 -9.86 12.64
N HIS A 73 0.04 -9.10 12.37
CA HIS A 73 -0.52 -8.97 11.01
C HIS A 73 0.53 -8.49 10.00
N ILE A 74 1.29 -7.44 10.35
CA ILE A 74 2.36 -6.89 9.51
C ILE A 74 3.47 -7.94 9.34
N THR A 75 3.89 -8.58 10.43
CA THR A 75 4.97 -9.58 10.40
C THR A 75 4.62 -10.76 9.49
N ASN A 76 3.39 -11.27 9.57
CA ASN A 76 2.91 -12.36 8.74
C ASN A 76 2.77 -11.98 7.26
N HIS A 77 2.58 -10.70 6.95
CA HIS A 77 2.45 -10.19 5.59
C HIS A 77 3.73 -9.62 5.00
N LYS A 78 4.86 -9.59 5.72
CA LYS A 78 6.16 -9.09 5.19
C LYS A 78 6.52 -9.58 3.79
N PRO A 79 6.47 -10.89 3.47
CA PRO A 79 6.83 -11.34 2.12
C PRO A 79 5.88 -10.81 1.05
N HIS A 80 4.60 -10.60 1.39
CA HIS A 80 3.64 -9.96 0.50
C HIS A 80 3.95 -8.47 0.31
N ILE A 81 4.25 -7.76 1.40
CA ILE A 81 4.62 -6.34 1.36
C ILE A 81 5.88 -6.13 0.51
N GLU A 82 6.89 -6.98 0.66
CA GLU A 82 8.10 -6.96 -0.18
C GLU A 82 7.75 -7.15 -1.66
N ASN A 83 6.91 -8.13 -1.99
CA ASN A 83 6.47 -8.36 -3.37
C ASN A 83 5.71 -7.14 -3.92
N TRP A 84 4.80 -6.55 -3.14
CA TRP A 84 4.06 -5.36 -3.55
C TRP A 84 4.98 -4.16 -3.78
N LEU A 85 5.96 -3.94 -2.90
CA LEU A 85 6.98 -2.90 -3.09
C LEU A 85 7.80 -3.15 -4.37
N ASN A 86 8.06 -4.39 -4.75
CA ASN A 86 8.76 -4.69 -6.00
C ASN A 86 7.88 -4.47 -7.25
N THR A 87 6.57 -4.71 -7.17
CA THR A 87 5.65 -4.44 -8.28
C THR A 87 5.38 -2.94 -8.46
N ILE A 88 5.22 -2.20 -7.35
CA ILE A 88 4.90 -0.77 -7.36
C ILE A 88 6.21 0.05 -7.40
N GLN A 89 7.18 -0.37 -8.21
CA GLN A 89 8.50 0.29 -8.31
C GLN A 89 8.35 1.81 -8.44
N PRO A 90 9.27 2.60 -7.84
CA PRO A 90 9.22 4.04 -7.97
C PRO A 90 9.20 4.39 -9.45
N ILE A 91 8.21 5.20 -9.85
CA ILE A 91 8.14 5.73 -11.21
C ILE A 91 9.41 6.57 -11.39
N GLN A 92 10.45 5.98 -11.99
CA GLN A 92 11.63 6.72 -12.40
C GLN A 92 11.18 7.68 -13.48
N ILE A 93 11.04 8.95 -13.09
CA ILE A 93 11.03 10.06 -14.01
C ILE A 93 12.43 10.10 -14.63
N SER A 94 12.54 9.56 -15.85
CA SER A 94 13.72 9.73 -16.71
C SER A 94 13.86 11.18 -17.18
#